data_AF-A0A3Q3FLP9-F1
#
_entry.id   AF-A0A3Q3FLP9-F1
#
_cell.length_a   1.000
_cell.length_b   1.000
_cell.length_c   1.000
_cell.angle_alpha   90.00
_cell.angle_beta   90.00
_cell.angle_gamma   90.00
#
_symmetry.space_group_name_H-M   'P 1'
#
loop_
_entity.id
_entity.type
_entity.pdbx_description
1 polymer ?
#
loop_
_entity_poly.entity_id
_entity_poly.type
_entity_poly.pdbx_seq_one_letter_code
_entity_poly.pdbx_strand_id
1 'polypeptide(L)'
;MAQSNLHIHTSMDIVRKMTLASCPESVTELEKMTKEKFKIDFDFCLSYEDPDFDGQLCSLIDIEELPQKAVLKLVRSQSDASSIASDDTIILPHAMTPERTQRWPDVCPVPAFTYEVELILVEGNLNHERTGKTLKLSRGQKHDILETLASKMHMVAEALVTTHPCLKEPGTQTGWYGWKNSLKFKMGNFCTKLSRAGYSEVAVNSGKRSRNNPDKQSPHTDIKRPKRAEVNFLPNFPKGEDGSSLERQRLQIVDEVIRTDKNLPLIAKLMQTTFSLRRKEVINDDLPVGEILERWPALKMESQICAEFHRITNINLKNHFYSELDRHVPRLQSLFRKKAARTGKVSEVLDQLFNTYDRQVNELQIDNIPVGLLLISATSTDAAVFCPEKVAVVLEGNTVVDFPTFSDAFVMLFALIYGLHLSYPKDLANTFDFIQKVLMGLEDGKLKPRVLSLKNDLLSTE
;
A
#
# COMPACT_ATOMS: atom_id res chain seq x y z
N MET A 1 -41.20 36.18 -30.50
CA MET A 1 -40.60 35.17 -29.60
C MET A 1 -39.40 34.60 -30.33
N ALA A 2 -38.19 34.83 -29.83
CA ALA A 2 -36.98 34.34 -30.49
C ALA A 2 -36.89 32.82 -30.31
N GLN A 3 -36.83 32.08 -31.42
CA GLN A 3 -36.58 30.63 -31.39
C GLN A 3 -35.11 30.38 -31.04
N SER A 4 -34.87 29.65 -29.96
CA SER A 4 -33.52 29.19 -29.59
C SER A 4 -33.20 27.91 -30.35
N ASN A 5 -32.07 27.89 -31.07
CA ASN A 5 -31.60 26.72 -31.80
C ASN A 5 -30.41 26.10 -31.05
N LEU A 6 -30.59 24.90 -30.51
CA LEU A 6 -29.56 24.18 -29.78
C LEU A 6 -29.04 23.01 -30.62
N HIS A 7 -27.73 22.84 -30.65
CA HIS A 7 -27.08 21.68 -31.25
C HIS A 7 -26.63 20.75 -30.13
N ILE A 8 -27.17 19.53 -30.10
CA ILE A 8 -26.98 18.60 -28.99
C ILE A 8 -26.12 17.43 -29.46
N HIS A 9 -24.95 17.28 -28.87
CA HIS A 9 -24.03 16.17 -29.12
C HIS A 9 -24.34 15.04 -28.12
N THR A 10 -24.84 13.92 -28.65
CA THR A 10 -25.18 12.74 -27.84
C THR A 10 -24.00 11.76 -27.71
N SER A 11 -22.97 11.89 -28.56
CA SER A 11 -21.69 11.17 -28.51
C SER A 11 -20.61 11.97 -29.26
N MET A 12 -19.35 11.51 -29.28
CA MET A 12 -18.25 12.20 -29.98
C MET A 12 -18.53 12.45 -31.47
N ASP A 13 -19.37 11.61 -32.11
CA ASP A 13 -19.59 11.66 -33.56
C ASP A 13 -21.04 11.96 -33.97
N ILE A 14 -21.96 12.11 -33.01
CA ILE A 14 -23.40 12.28 -33.31
C ILE A 14 -23.90 13.63 -32.79
N VAL A 15 -24.11 14.56 -33.72
CA VAL A 15 -24.72 15.87 -33.48
C VAL A 15 -26.18 15.84 -33.94
N ARG A 16 -27.10 16.18 -33.05
CA ARG A 16 -28.53 16.28 -33.34
C ARG A 16 -29.04 17.68 -33.04
N LYS A 17 -29.81 18.25 -33.95
CA LYS A 17 -30.38 19.60 -33.76
C LYS A 17 -31.69 19.54 -32.98
N MET A 18 -31.82 20.41 -31.98
CA MET A 18 -33.04 20.62 -31.21
C MET A 18 -33.46 22.09 -31.28
N THR A 19 -34.55 22.36 -31.99
CA THR A 19 -35.22 23.67 -31.94
C THR A 19 -36.23 23.67 -30.79
N LEU A 20 -36.17 24.72 -29.97
CA LEU A 20 -37.11 24.97 -28.88
C LEU A 20 -38.09 26.08 -29.28
N ALA A 21 -39.35 25.92 -28.88
CA ALA A 21 -40.40 26.92 -29.13
C ALA A 21 -40.25 28.16 -28.22
N SER A 22 -39.72 27.97 -27.01
CA SER A 22 -39.42 28.98 -26.00
C SER A 22 -38.13 28.58 -25.25
N CYS A 23 -37.52 29.54 -24.55
CA CYS A 23 -36.41 29.23 -23.64
C CYS A 23 -36.94 28.37 -22.48
N PRO A 24 -36.23 27.31 -22.06
CA PRO A 24 -36.57 26.57 -20.84
C PRO A 24 -36.51 27.50 -19.62
N GLU A 25 -37.34 27.25 -18.62
CA GLU A 25 -37.35 28.00 -17.36
C GLU A 25 -36.23 27.53 -16.40
N SER A 26 -35.64 26.35 -16.65
CA SER A 26 -34.51 25.82 -15.86
C SER A 26 -33.69 24.79 -16.64
N VAL A 27 -32.47 24.52 -16.17
CA VAL A 27 -31.60 23.44 -16.70
C VAL A 27 -32.28 22.07 -16.57
N THR A 28 -33.00 21.81 -15.47
CA THR A 28 -33.72 20.55 -15.25
C THR A 28 -34.86 20.33 -16.26
N GLU A 29 -35.55 21.40 -16.66
CA GLU A 29 -36.56 21.33 -17.71
C GLU A 29 -35.91 21.00 -19.07
N LEU A 30 -34.77 21.63 -19.38
CA LEU A 30 -34.02 21.34 -20.60
C LEU A 30 -33.51 19.89 -20.66
N GLU A 31 -33.04 19.35 -19.54
CA GLU A 31 -32.65 17.94 -19.42
C GLU A 31 -33.83 16.99 -19.70
N LYS A 32 -35.01 17.29 -19.14
CA LYS A 32 -36.23 16.50 -19.36
C LYS A 32 -36.65 16.52 -20.83
N MET A 33 -36.70 17.70 -21.45
CA MET A 33 -37.04 17.84 -22.87
C MET A 33 -36.05 17.07 -23.77
N THR A 34 -34.77 17.07 -23.40
CA THR A 34 -33.70 16.35 -24.12
C THR A 34 -33.87 14.83 -23.99
N LYS A 35 -34.17 14.34 -22.78
CA LYS A 35 -34.47 12.91 -22.53
C LYS A 35 -35.66 12.43 -23.37
N GLU A 36 -36.75 13.19 -23.37
CA GLU A 36 -37.98 12.86 -24.11
C GLU A 36 -37.75 12.88 -25.63
N LYS A 37 -37.09 13.92 -26.15
CA LYS A 37 -36.90 14.09 -27.61
C LYS A 37 -35.96 13.05 -28.22
N PHE A 38 -34.90 12.67 -27.50
CA PHE A 38 -33.88 11.75 -28.01
C PHE A 38 -33.99 10.33 -27.45
N LYS A 39 -34.99 10.06 -26.61
CA LYS A 39 -35.23 8.76 -25.95
C LYS A 39 -33.99 8.27 -25.20
N ILE A 40 -33.45 9.11 -24.33
CA ILE A 40 -32.25 8.83 -23.55
C ILE A 40 -32.66 8.13 -22.24
N ASP A 41 -32.09 6.96 -21.98
CA ASP A 41 -32.43 6.06 -20.87
C ASP A 41 -31.46 6.15 -19.68
N PHE A 42 -30.54 7.12 -19.68
CA PHE A 42 -29.57 7.36 -18.62
C PHE A 42 -29.56 8.81 -18.14
N ASP A 43 -29.03 9.02 -16.93
CA ASP A 43 -28.82 10.34 -16.37
C ASP A 43 -27.56 10.99 -16.93
N PHE A 44 -27.65 12.29 -17.23
CA PHE A 44 -26.59 13.09 -17.80
C PHE A 44 -26.66 14.51 -17.24
N CYS A 45 -25.54 15.21 -17.34
CA CYS A 45 -25.44 16.66 -17.17
C CYS A 45 -25.21 17.30 -18.54
N LEU A 46 -25.64 18.54 -18.69
CA LEU A 46 -25.42 19.33 -19.89
C LEU A 46 -24.16 20.19 -19.75
N SER A 47 -23.32 20.20 -20.77
CA SER A 47 -22.21 21.15 -20.90
C SER A 47 -22.37 21.96 -22.18
N TYR A 48 -22.02 23.24 -22.19
CA TYR A 48 -22.04 24.08 -23.39
C TYR A 48 -20.63 24.57 -23.73
N GLU A 49 -20.39 24.87 -25.01
CA GLU A 49 -19.17 25.58 -25.42
C GLU A 49 -19.35 27.07 -25.13
N ASP A 50 -18.56 27.58 -24.19
CA ASP A 50 -18.65 28.96 -23.73
C ASP A 50 -17.86 29.90 -24.66
N PRO A 51 -18.53 30.86 -25.35
CA PRO A 51 -17.85 31.81 -26.23
C PRO A 51 -16.84 32.71 -25.51
N ASP A 52 -17.05 32.98 -24.22
CA ASP A 52 -16.18 33.84 -23.40
C ASP A 52 -14.92 33.11 -22.90
N PHE A 53 -14.89 31.77 -23.01
CA PHE A 53 -13.75 30.91 -22.65
C PHE A 53 -13.14 30.16 -23.84
N ASP A 54 -12.99 30.84 -24.99
CA ASP A 54 -12.39 30.26 -26.22
C ASP A 54 -13.04 28.92 -26.66
N GLY A 55 -14.33 28.73 -26.39
CA GLY A 55 -15.06 27.50 -26.73
C GLY A 55 -14.77 26.31 -25.81
N GLN A 56 -14.22 26.53 -24.61
CA GLN A 56 -14.11 25.48 -23.60
C GLN A 56 -15.50 24.97 -23.16
N LEU A 57 -15.56 23.69 -22.79
CA LEU A 57 -16.77 23.06 -22.30
C LEU A 57 -17.02 23.43 -20.83
N CYS A 58 -18.02 24.27 -20.61
CA CYS A 58 -18.51 24.65 -19.28
C CYS A 58 -19.74 23.81 -18.91
N SER A 59 -19.86 23.45 -17.63
CA SER A 59 -21.09 22.78 -17.14
C SER A 59 -22.22 23.81 -17.08
N LEU A 60 -23.37 23.50 -17.66
CA LEU A 60 -24.54 24.38 -17.63
C LEU A 60 -25.22 24.25 -16.26
N ILE A 61 -25.07 25.26 -15.41
CA ILE A 61 -25.64 25.27 -14.05
C ILE A 61 -26.82 26.24 -14.00
N ASP A 62 -26.73 27.37 -14.71
CA ASP A 62 -27.80 28.34 -14.87
C ASP A 62 -28.27 28.37 -16.33
N ILE A 63 -29.58 28.47 -16.55
CA ILE A 63 -30.16 28.56 -17.89
C ILE A 63 -29.89 29.92 -18.54
N GLU A 64 -29.62 30.96 -17.74
CA GLU A 64 -29.29 32.30 -18.22
C GLU A 64 -27.88 32.38 -18.86
N GLU A 65 -27.00 31.41 -18.58
CA GLU A 65 -25.66 31.29 -19.20
C GLU A 65 -25.72 30.84 -20.66
N LEU A 66 -26.89 30.39 -21.14
CA LEU A 66 -27.03 29.79 -22.45
C LEU A 66 -27.18 30.84 -23.56
N PRO A 67 -26.25 30.94 -24.53
CA PRO A 67 -26.40 31.86 -25.65
C PRO A 67 -27.56 31.43 -26.57
N GLN A 68 -28.07 32.39 -27.36
CA GLN A 68 -29.21 32.17 -28.27
C GLN A 68 -29.01 31.03 -29.28
N LYS A 69 -27.74 30.70 -29.56
CA LYS A 69 -27.30 29.49 -30.26
C LYS A 69 -26.18 28.87 -29.44
N ALA A 70 -26.40 27.68 -28.89
CA ALA A 70 -25.41 26.96 -28.11
C ALA A 70 -25.21 25.54 -28.64
N VAL A 71 -23.97 25.05 -28.56
CA VAL A 71 -23.63 23.64 -28.74
C VAL A 71 -23.57 23.01 -27.37
N LEU A 72 -24.49 22.08 -27.11
CA LEU A 72 -24.60 21.33 -25.87
C LEU A 72 -24.02 19.93 -26.05
N LYS A 73 -23.24 19.45 -25.09
CA LYS A 73 -22.74 18.08 -25.00
C LYS A 73 -23.37 17.38 -23.80
N LEU A 74 -23.84 16.16 -24.02
CA LEU A 74 -24.35 15.32 -22.93
C LEU A 74 -23.18 14.60 -22.27
N VAL A 75 -22.99 14.86 -20.99
CA VAL A 75 -22.00 14.17 -20.17
C VAL A 75 -22.76 13.19 -19.28
N ARG A 76 -22.58 11.89 -19.52
CA ARG A 76 -23.22 10.85 -18.70
C ARG A 76 -22.80 11.02 -17.24
N SER A 77 -23.78 11.11 -16.34
CA SER A 77 -23.53 11.15 -14.90
C SER A 77 -23.07 9.76 -14.46
N GLN A 78 -21.76 9.56 -14.35
CA GLN A 78 -21.19 8.32 -13.84
C GLN A 78 -20.90 8.50 -12.34
N SER A 79 -21.51 7.66 -11.51
CA SER A 79 -20.92 7.27 -10.23
C SER A 79 -19.53 6.69 -10.51
N ASP A 80 -18.58 7.08 -9.67
CA ASP A 80 -17.13 7.01 -9.86
C ASP A 80 -16.57 5.86 -10.72
N ALA A 81 -15.54 6.24 -11.49
CA ALA A 81 -14.60 5.43 -12.27
C ALA A 81 -14.95 5.16 -13.76
N SER A 82 -14.94 6.21 -14.59
CA SER A 82 -14.10 6.20 -15.81
C SER A 82 -14.03 7.59 -16.45
N SER A 83 -12.83 8.19 -16.47
CA SER A 83 -12.58 9.42 -17.22
C SER A 83 -12.27 9.10 -18.68
N ILE A 84 -13.11 9.58 -19.59
CA ILE A 84 -12.82 9.66 -21.02
C ILE A 84 -11.88 10.86 -21.20
N ALA A 85 -10.67 10.62 -21.71
CA ALA A 85 -9.73 11.68 -22.10
C ALA A 85 -9.46 11.57 -23.61
N SER A 86 -9.74 12.67 -24.32
CA SER A 86 -9.47 12.87 -25.74
C SER A 86 -8.14 13.60 -25.94
N ASP A 87 -7.39 13.10 -26.93
CA ASP A 87 -6.19 13.49 -27.69
C ASP A 87 -5.18 14.59 -27.30
N ASP A 88 -3.92 14.17 -27.55
CA ASP A 88 -2.72 14.89 -28.04
C ASP A 88 -1.94 15.87 -27.17
N THR A 89 -2.13 15.81 -25.86
CA THR A 89 -0.98 15.94 -24.95
C THR A 89 -1.21 14.97 -23.80
N ILE A 90 -0.31 14.00 -23.60
CA ILE A 90 -0.35 13.19 -22.37
C ILE A 90 0.05 14.12 -21.22
N ILE A 91 -0.88 14.93 -20.75
CA ILE A 91 -0.95 15.33 -19.36
C ILE A 91 -1.18 14.00 -18.66
N LEU A 92 -0.10 13.39 -18.15
CA LEU A 92 -0.24 12.42 -17.07
C LEU A 92 -1.19 13.11 -16.09
N PRO A 93 -2.41 12.59 -15.87
CA PRO A 93 -3.25 13.15 -14.83
C PRO A 93 -2.35 13.16 -13.61
N HIS A 94 -2.15 14.32 -13.00
CA HIS A 94 -1.63 14.43 -11.62
C HIS A 94 -2.68 13.85 -10.66
N ALA A 95 -3.27 12.71 -11.02
CA ALA A 95 -4.41 12.08 -10.41
C ALA A 95 -4.10 10.59 -10.33
N MET A 96 -4.29 10.06 -9.13
CA MET A 96 -3.95 8.73 -8.67
C MET A 96 -2.45 8.61 -8.38
N THR A 97 -2.02 9.11 -7.21
CA THR A 97 -1.21 8.22 -6.37
C THR A 97 -2.03 6.93 -6.28
N PRO A 98 -1.57 5.79 -6.82
CA PRO A 98 -2.24 4.54 -6.58
C PRO A 98 -1.95 4.24 -5.12
N GLU A 99 -2.79 4.74 -4.20
CA GLU A 99 -2.86 4.17 -2.87
C GLU A 99 -3.25 2.71 -3.12
N ARG A 100 -2.26 1.83 -3.03
CA ARG A 100 -2.44 0.43 -3.38
C ARG A 100 -3.29 -0.16 -2.25
N THR A 101 -4.59 -0.28 -2.48
CA THR A 101 -5.57 -0.72 -1.47
C THR A 101 -5.54 -2.22 -1.20
N GLN A 102 -4.64 -2.99 -1.83
CA GLN A 102 -4.57 -4.44 -1.70
C GLN A 102 -3.12 -4.96 -1.68
N ARG A 103 -2.90 -6.02 -0.90
CA ARG A 103 -1.63 -6.77 -0.86
C ARG A 103 -1.46 -7.63 -2.12
N TRP A 104 -0.22 -8.07 -2.37
CA TRP A 104 0.01 -9.17 -3.31
C TRP A 104 -0.64 -10.46 -2.78
N PRO A 105 -1.18 -11.34 -3.64
CA PRO A 105 -1.74 -12.63 -3.20
C PRO A 105 -0.66 -13.53 -2.57
N ASP A 106 -0.96 -14.15 -1.44
CA ASP A 106 -0.05 -15.06 -0.70
C ASP A 106 0.36 -16.29 -1.52
N VAL A 107 -0.51 -16.74 -2.43
CA VAL A 107 -0.24 -17.83 -3.37
C VAL A 107 -0.53 -17.31 -4.77
N CYS A 108 0.53 -17.14 -5.56
CA CYS A 108 0.39 -16.86 -6.98
C CYS A 108 0.21 -18.19 -7.72
N PRO A 109 -0.95 -18.48 -8.32
CA PRO A 109 -1.13 -19.73 -9.05
C PRO A 109 -0.18 -19.76 -10.24
N VAL A 110 0.71 -20.77 -10.29
CA VAL A 110 1.63 -20.96 -11.41
C VAL A 110 0.82 -21.53 -12.58
N PRO A 111 0.81 -20.88 -13.76
CA PRO A 111 0.12 -21.43 -14.93
C PRO A 111 0.80 -22.72 -15.39
N ALA A 112 0.03 -23.59 -16.07
CA ALA A 112 0.61 -24.74 -16.75
C ALA A 112 1.57 -24.26 -17.86
N PHE A 113 2.75 -24.85 -17.92
CA PHE A 113 3.75 -24.59 -18.96
C PHE A 113 3.51 -25.48 -20.18
N THR A 114 4.31 -25.27 -21.22
CA THR A 114 4.35 -26.19 -22.36
C THR A 114 4.69 -27.60 -21.88
N TYR A 115 4.20 -28.61 -22.59
CA TYR A 115 4.40 -30.02 -22.23
C TYR A 115 5.87 -30.38 -22.01
N GLU A 116 6.77 -29.84 -22.85
CA GLU A 116 8.21 -30.05 -22.71
C GLU A 116 8.76 -29.44 -21.42
N VAL A 117 8.36 -28.21 -21.09
CA VAL A 117 8.79 -27.55 -19.85
C VAL A 117 8.21 -28.25 -18.63
N GLU A 118 6.95 -28.68 -18.65
CA GLU A 118 6.34 -29.43 -17.55
C GLU A 118 7.08 -30.75 -17.28
N LEU A 119 7.40 -31.53 -18.32
CA LEU A 119 8.20 -32.76 -18.20
C LEU A 119 9.55 -32.50 -17.53
N ILE A 120 10.25 -31.44 -17.97
CA ILE A 120 11.54 -31.06 -17.42
C ILE A 120 11.42 -30.61 -15.96
N LEU A 121 10.35 -29.88 -15.62
CA LEU A 121 10.11 -29.42 -14.25
C LEU A 121 9.73 -30.58 -13.34
N VAL A 122 8.93 -31.54 -13.79
CA VAL A 122 8.59 -32.76 -13.03
C VAL A 122 9.85 -33.57 -12.71
N GLU A 123 10.66 -33.87 -13.72
CA GLU A 123 11.93 -34.59 -13.52
C GLU A 123 12.93 -33.79 -12.67
N GLY A 124 12.97 -32.47 -12.86
CA GLY A 124 13.77 -31.55 -12.07
C GLY A 124 13.37 -31.52 -10.59
N ASN A 125 12.06 -31.53 -10.31
CA ASN A 125 11.51 -31.54 -8.95
C ASN A 125 11.84 -32.86 -8.25
N LEU A 126 11.66 -34.00 -8.93
CA LEU A 126 12.01 -35.33 -8.40
C LEU A 126 13.51 -35.43 -8.04
N ASN A 127 14.39 -34.90 -8.90
CA ASN A 127 15.82 -34.87 -8.64
C ASN A 127 16.20 -33.90 -7.51
N HIS A 128 15.52 -32.76 -7.41
CA HIS A 128 15.71 -31.80 -6.34
C HIS A 128 15.27 -32.37 -4.98
N GLU A 129 14.14 -33.08 -4.92
CA GLU A 129 13.67 -33.79 -3.72
C GLU A 129 14.66 -34.87 -3.26
N ARG A 130 15.23 -35.62 -4.20
CA ARG A 130 16.19 -36.70 -3.88
C ARG A 130 17.58 -36.20 -3.49
N THR A 131 18.07 -35.14 -4.12
CA THR A 131 19.50 -34.77 -4.06
C THR A 131 19.78 -33.34 -3.61
N GLY A 132 18.75 -32.50 -3.48
CA GLY A 132 18.87 -31.06 -3.21
C GLY A 132 19.49 -30.25 -4.34
N LYS A 133 19.77 -30.85 -5.49
CA LYS A 133 20.40 -30.17 -6.64
C LYS A 133 19.36 -29.44 -7.47
N THR A 134 19.64 -28.19 -7.80
CA THR A 134 18.76 -27.34 -8.61
C THR A 134 18.88 -27.67 -10.10
N LEU A 135 17.74 -27.66 -10.80
CA LEU A 135 17.67 -27.82 -12.25
C LEU A 135 18.36 -26.63 -12.97
N LYS A 136 19.24 -26.94 -13.93
CA LYS A 136 19.83 -25.93 -14.82
C LYS A 136 19.03 -25.87 -16.12
N LEU A 137 18.36 -24.74 -16.34
CA LEU A 137 17.57 -24.48 -17.54
C LEU A 137 18.45 -23.91 -18.66
N SER A 138 18.18 -24.32 -19.89
CA SER A 138 18.70 -23.67 -21.09
C SER A 138 18.09 -22.28 -21.27
N ARG A 139 18.72 -21.44 -22.10
CA ARG A 139 18.20 -20.09 -22.40
C ARG A 139 16.79 -20.14 -23.03
N GLY A 140 16.51 -21.14 -23.86
CA GLY A 140 15.20 -21.33 -24.50
C GLY A 140 14.13 -21.78 -23.50
N GLN A 141 14.42 -22.77 -22.66
CA GLN A 141 13.50 -23.25 -21.61
C GLN A 141 13.16 -22.14 -20.61
N LYS A 142 14.17 -21.35 -20.22
CA LYS A 142 13.96 -20.19 -19.35
C LYS A 142 13.10 -19.12 -20.03
N HIS A 143 13.27 -18.91 -21.33
CA HIS A 143 12.46 -17.96 -22.10
C HIS A 143 10.99 -18.40 -22.14
N ASP A 144 10.74 -19.68 -22.40
CA ASP A 144 9.39 -20.26 -22.49
C ASP A 144 8.63 -20.19 -21.14
N ILE A 145 9.31 -20.51 -20.03
CA ILE A 145 8.77 -20.32 -18.67
C ILE A 145 8.41 -18.84 -18.43
N LEU A 146 9.31 -17.92 -18.77
CA LEU A 146 9.09 -16.49 -18.56
C LEU A 146 7.97 -15.95 -19.46
N GLU A 147 7.82 -16.48 -20.66
CA GLU A 147 6.77 -16.12 -21.61
C GLU A 147 5.39 -16.62 -21.15
N THR A 148 5.34 -17.85 -20.60
CA THR A 148 4.15 -18.42 -19.97
C THR A 148 3.76 -17.64 -18.72
N LEU A 149 4.71 -17.23 -17.88
CA LEU A 149 4.41 -16.40 -16.70
C LEU A 149 3.91 -15.00 -17.10
N ALA A 150 4.50 -14.41 -18.15
CA ALA A 150 4.01 -13.17 -18.73
C ALA A 150 2.60 -13.32 -19.34
N SER A 151 2.12 -14.55 -19.59
CA SER A 151 0.76 -14.81 -20.06
C SER A 151 -0.34 -14.54 -19.00
N LYS A 152 -0.01 -14.24 -17.74
CA LYS A 152 -1.02 -13.63 -16.85
C LYS A 152 -1.44 -12.23 -17.29
N MET A 153 -0.57 -11.49 -18.00
CA MET A 153 -1.00 -10.28 -18.73
C MET A 153 -1.88 -10.62 -19.93
N HIS A 154 -1.80 -11.86 -20.45
CA HIS A 154 -2.76 -12.37 -21.41
C HIS A 154 -4.15 -12.52 -20.79
N MET A 155 -4.31 -13.02 -19.55
CA MET A 155 -5.63 -13.09 -18.92
C MET A 155 -6.33 -11.72 -18.88
N VAL A 156 -5.57 -10.65 -18.66
CA VAL A 156 -6.08 -9.27 -18.70
C VAL A 156 -6.46 -8.85 -20.13
N ALA A 157 -5.63 -9.16 -21.13
CA ALA A 157 -5.90 -8.85 -22.53
C ALA A 157 -7.06 -9.67 -23.13
N GLU A 158 -7.18 -10.93 -22.72
CA GLU A 158 -8.26 -11.84 -23.08
C GLU A 158 -9.57 -11.40 -22.42
N ALA A 159 -9.56 -11.10 -21.12
CA ALA A 159 -10.71 -10.53 -20.43
C ALA A 159 -11.16 -9.21 -21.08
N LEU A 160 -10.21 -8.36 -21.50
CA LEU A 160 -10.49 -7.12 -22.23
C LEU A 160 -11.25 -7.39 -23.54
N VAL A 161 -10.74 -8.29 -24.40
CA VAL A 161 -11.38 -8.60 -25.69
C VAL A 161 -12.67 -9.42 -25.52
N THR A 162 -12.78 -10.22 -24.46
CA THR A 162 -14.02 -10.97 -24.14
C THR A 162 -15.12 -10.02 -23.67
N THR A 163 -14.78 -9.04 -22.82
CA THR A 163 -15.72 -8.01 -22.33
C THR A 163 -16.07 -7.02 -23.43
N HIS A 164 -15.11 -6.71 -24.31
CA HIS A 164 -15.27 -5.78 -25.43
C HIS A 164 -14.86 -6.44 -26.76
N PRO A 165 -15.73 -7.28 -27.36
CA PRO A 165 -15.41 -8.02 -28.58
C PRO A 165 -15.03 -7.15 -29.79
N CYS A 166 -15.42 -5.87 -29.79
CA CYS A 166 -15.02 -4.88 -30.80
C CYS A 166 -13.52 -4.58 -30.83
N LEU A 167 -12.77 -4.90 -29.76
CA LEU A 167 -11.33 -4.69 -29.68
C LEU A 167 -10.52 -5.83 -30.31
N LYS A 168 -11.16 -6.83 -30.92
CA LYS A 168 -10.47 -7.98 -31.51
C LYS A 168 -9.61 -7.56 -32.71
N GLU A 169 -8.31 -7.85 -32.66
CA GLU A 169 -7.38 -7.51 -33.75
C GLU A 169 -7.56 -8.45 -34.96
N PRO A 170 -7.74 -7.91 -36.19
CA PRO A 170 -7.83 -8.71 -37.40
C PRO A 170 -6.54 -9.47 -37.70
N GLY A 171 -6.65 -10.72 -38.16
CA GLY A 171 -5.51 -11.50 -38.63
C GLY A 171 -4.76 -12.32 -37.57
N THR A 172 -5.21 -12.31 -36.31
CA THR A 172 -4.70 -13.23 -35.27
C THR A 172 -5.80 -14.22 -34.86
N GLN A 173 -5.43 -15.49 -34.65
CA GLN A 173 -6.39 -16.55 -34.31
C GLN A 173 -7.13 -16.27 -32.99
N THR A 174 -6.47 -15.55 -32.07
CA THR A 174 -6.99 -15.23 -30.74
C THR A 174 -7.58 -13.82 -30.63
N GLY A 175 -7.09 -12.84 -31.41
CA GLY A 175 -7.61 -11.47 -31.44
C GLY A 175 -7.21 -10.56 -30.28
N TRP A 176 -6.57 -11.09 -29.23
CA TRP A 176 -6.08 -10.34 -28.06
C TRP A 176 -4.54 -10.25 -27.99
N TYR A 177 -3.81 -10.91 -28.90
CA TYR A 177 -2.35 -11.06 -28.79
C TYR A 177 -1.58 -9.75 -28.91
N GLY A 178 -1.97 -8.83 -29.82
CA GLY A 178 -1.35 -7.52 -29.89
C GLY A 178 -1.66 -6.65 -28.68
N TRP A 179 -2.83 -6.82 -28.04
CA TRP A 179 -3.13 -6.17 -26.75
C TRP A 179 -2.21 -6.62 -25.62
N LYS A 180 -1.89 -7.92 -25.51
CA LYS A 180 -0.90 -8.44 -24.53
C LYS A 180 0.46 -7.74 -24.70
N ASN A 181 0.96 -7.68 -25.94
CA ASN A 181 2.25 -7.06 -26.23
C ASN A 181 2.22 -5.55 -25.98
N SER A 182 1.16 -4.89 -26.41
CA SER A 182 0.93 -3.46 -26.17
C SER A 182 0.88 -3.15 -24.68
N LEU A 183 0.22 -3.96 -23.86
CA LEU A 183 0.19 -3.80 -22.40
C LEU A 183 1.58 -3.97 -21.78
N LYS A 184 2.37 -4.95 -22.23
CA LYS A 184 3.75 -5.14 -21.76
C LYS A 184 4.65 -3.94 -22.07
N PHE A 185 4.61 -3.45 -23.30
CA PHE A 185 5.35 -2.25 -23.70
C PHE A 185 4.83 -0.99 -22.98
N LYS A 186 3.51 -0.86 -22.85
CA LYS A 186 2.87 0.25 -22.14
C LYS A 186 3.29 0.27 -20.67
N MET A 187 3.32 -0.87 -19.98
CA MET A 187 3.75 -0.92 -18.58
C MET A 187 5.22 -0.55 -18.40
N GLY A 188 6.12 -1.03 -19.25
CA GLY A 188 7.53 -0.61 -19.22
C GLY A 188 7.72 0.89 -19.48
N ASN A 189 7.01 1.42 -20.48
CA ASN A 189 7.00 2.86 -20.77
C ASN A 189 6.31 3.68 -19.67
N PHE A 190 5.27 3.14 -19.04
CA PHE A 190 4.53 3.78 -17.95
C PHE A 190 5.41 3.92 -16.71
N CYS A 191 6.11 2.87 -16.28
CA CYS A 191 7.09 2.97 -15.19
C CYS A 191 8.19 4.00 -15.49
N THR A 192 8.68 4.04 -16.73
CA THR A 192 9.68 5.04 -17.16
C THR A 192 9.10 6.47 -17.14
N LYS A 193 7.85 6.65 -17.56
CA LYS A 193 7.14 7.93 -17.53
C LYS A 193 6.86 8.38 -16.09
N LEU A 194 6.41 7.49 -15.21
CA LEU A 194 6.21 7.78 -13.79
C LEU A 194 7.51 8.22 -13.12
N SER A 195 8.62 7.52 -13.37
CA SER A 195 9.93 7.94 -12.88
C SER A 195 10.32 9.34 -13.38
N ARG A 196 10.10 9.64 -14.67
CA ARG A 196 10.38 10.98 -15.23
C ARG A 196 9.44 12.06 -14.70
N ALA A 197 8.22 11.70 -14.35
CA ALA A 197 7.23 12.58 -13.75
C ALA A 197 7.42 12.77 -12.24
N GLY A 198 8.53 12.29 -11.67
CA GLY A 198 8.87 12.52 -10.26
C GLY A 198 8.19 11.58 -9.27
N TYR A 199 7.64 10.44 -9.72
CA TYR A 199 7.09 9.44 -8.79
C TYR A 199 8.22 8.78 -7.99
N SER A 200 8.30 9.13 -6.71
CA SER A 200 9.45 8.83 -5.85
C SER A 200 9.68 7.31 -5.72
N GLU A 201 8.62 6.53 -5.51
CA GLU A 201 8.68 5.06 -5.42
C GLU A 201 9.31 4.38 -6.65
N VAL A 202 9.09 4.92 -7.85
CA VAL A 202 9.62 4.35 -9.09
C VAL A 202 10.98 4.96 -9.43
N ALA A 203 11.19 6.23 -9.10
CA ALA A 203 12.42 6.95 -9.34
C ALA A 203 13.62 6.39 -8.56
N VAL A 204 13.43 5.88 -7.33
CA VAL A 204 14.51 5.25 -6.55
C VAL A 204 15.13 4.02 -7.22
N ASN A 205 14.36 3.36 -8.10
CA ASN A 205 14.80 2.19 -8.88
C ASN A 205 15.56 2.57 -10.17
N SER A 206 15.60 3.87 -10.52
CA SER A 206 16.06 4.34 -11.82
C SER A 206 17.59 4.44 -11.97
N GLY A 207 18.36 4.23 -10.90
CA GLY A 207 19.83 4.27 -10.93
C GLY A 207 20.41 3.34 -12.00
N LYS A 208 21.19 3.88 -12.94
CA LYS A 208 21.72 3.14 -14.10
C LYS A 208 23.23 2.93 -14.02
N ARG A 209 23.77 2.70 -12.82
CA ARG A 209 25.17 2.30 -12.70
C ARG A 209 25.36 1.01 -13.51
N SER A 210 26.23 1.08 -14.50
CA SER A 210 26.51 -0.04 -15.39
C SER A 210 27.98 -0.07 -15.72
N ARG A 211 28.46 -1.19 -16.28
CA ARG A 211 29.85 -1.32 -16.72
C ARG A 211 30.26 -0.23 -17.73
N ASN A 212 29.31 0.30 -18.49
CA ASN A 212 29.53 1.33 -19.50
C ASN A 212 29.24 2.76 -18.98
N ASN A 213 28.78 2.90 -17.74
CA ASN A 213 28.49 4.18 -17.10
C ASN A 213 28.73 4.04 -15.58
N PRO A 214 30.02 3.93 -15.15
CA PRO A 214 30.38 3.61 -13.78
C PRO A 214 30.12 4.74 -12.79
N ASP A 215 30.04 5.99 -13.28
CA ASP A 215 29.87 7.20 -12.46
C ASP A 215 28.41 7.53 -12.13
N LYS A 216 27.45 6.82 -12.72
CA LYS A 216 26.04 6.96 -12.34
C LYS A 216 25.79 6.35 -10.96
N GLN A 217 24.93 7.00 -10.18
CA GLN A 217 24.46 6.44 -8.92
C GLN A 217 23.77 5.09 -9.12
N SER A 218 24.04 4.16 -8.21
CA SER A 218 23.31 2.90 -8.12
C SER A 218 21.85 3.15 -7.72
N PRO A 219 20.92 2.26 -8.10
CA PRO A 219 19.59 2.22 -7.48
C PRO A 219 19.73 2.17 -5.95
N HIS A 220 18.89 2.92 -5.23
CA HIS A 220 18.89 2.98 -3.76
C HIS A 220 20.23 3.42 -3.12
N THR A 221 20.99 4.32 -3.76
CA THR A 221 22.14 4.94 -3.08
C THR A 221 21.61 5.86 -1.99
N ASP A 222 22.09 5.70 -0.75
CA ASP A 222 21.75 6.51 0.43
C ASP A 222 20.26 6.55 0.80
N ILE A 223 19.50 5.51 0.43
CA ILE A 223 18.09 5.36 0.80
C ILE A 223 17.86 3.96 1.38
N LYS A 224 17.11 3.89 2.49
CA LYS A 224 16.64 2.63 3.06
C LYS A 224 15.94 1.76 2.00
N ARG A 225 16.00 0.43 2.12
CA ARG A 225 15.39 -0.45 1.12
C ARG A 225 13.92 -0.73 1.46
N PRO A 226 13.01 -0.77 0.47
CA PRO A 226 11.63 -1.18 0.71
C PRO A 226 11.57 -2.62 1.21
N LYS A 227 10.77 -2.88 2.25
CA LYS A 227 10.38 -4.24 2.64
C LYS A 227 9.25 -4.71 1.72
N ARG A 228 9.17 -6.02 1.42
CA ARG A 228 8.26 -6.55 0.39
C ARG A 228 6.77 -6.31 0.64
N ALA A 229 6.32 -6.31 1.91
CA ALA A 229 4.93 -5.99 2.25
C ALA A 229 4.69 -4.50 2.53
N GLU A 230 5.69 -3.63 2.32
CA GLU A 230 5.43 -2.18 2.34
C GLU A 230 4.72 -1.79 1.06
N VAL A 231 3.43 -1.55 1.20
CA VAL A 231 2.52 -1.17 0.14
C VAL A 231 2.74 0.29 -0.26
N ASN A 232 3.14 1.13 0.70
CA ASN A 232 3.45 2.55 0.50
C ASN A 232 4.84 2.89 1.06
N PHE A 233 5.89 2.58 0.29
CA PHE A 233 7.28 2.81 0.74
C PHE A 233 7.68 4.30 0.71
N LEU A 234 7.48 4.96 -0.44
CA LEU A 234 7.74 6.39 -0.67
C LEU A 234 6.63 6.98 -1.56
N PRO A 235 5.41 7.15 -1.01
CA PRO A 235 4.29 7.69 -1.77
C PRO A 235 4.53 9.17 -2.10
N ASN A 236 4.01 9.63 -3.24
CA ASN A 236 4.03 11.05 -3.58
C ASN A 236 3.07 11.84 -2.69
N PHE A 237 3.23 13.16 -2.71
CA PHE A 237 2.31 14.07 -2.03
C PHE A 237 0.91 13.99 -2.65
N PRO A 238 -0.16 14.15 -1.83
CA PRO A 238 -1.52 14.19 -2.33
C PRO A 238 -1.74 15.28 -3.38
N LYS A 239 -2.76 15.11 -4.20
CA LYS A 239 -3.07 16.07 -5.28
C LYS A 239 -3.34 17.47 -4.71
N GLY A 240 -2.63 18.46 -5.23
CA GLY A 240 -2.76 19.87 -4.81
C GLY A 240 -1.95 20.23 -3.56
N GLU A 241 -1.24 19.27 -2.97
CA GLU A 241 -0.37 19.50 -1.82
C GLU A 241 1.10 19.57 -2.26
N ASP A 242 1.88 20.40 -1.56
CA ASP A 242 3.33 20.48 -1.69
C ASP A 242 4.01 20.31 -0.32
N GLY A 243 5.34 20.32 -0.29
CA GLY A 243 6.07 20.14 0.97
C GLY A 243 5.73 21.21 2.01
N SER A 244 5.48 22.44 1.57
CA SER A 244 5.16 23.58 2.45
C SER A 244 3.73 23.49 2.98
N SER A 245 2.77 23.04 2.16
CA SER A 245 1.39 22.83 2.60
C SER A 245 1.30 21.67 3.60
N LEU A 246 2.01 20.57 3.35
CA LEU A 246 2.06 19.43 4.27
C LEU A 246 2.79 19.80 5.57
N GLU A 247 3.83 20.64 5.54
CA GLU A 247 4.49 21.15 6.74
C GLU A 247 3.56 22.05 7.57
N ARG A 248 2.73 22.89 6.92
CA ARG A 248 1.67 23.64 7.63
C ARG A 248 0.65 22.72 8.29
N GLN A 249 0.25 21.64 7.62
CA GLN A 249 -0.65 20.64 8.21
C GLN A 249 0.02 19.88 9.36
N ARG A 250 1.33 19.60 9.28
CA ARG A 250 2.10 19.01 10.39
C ARG A 250 2.08 19.91 11.62
N LEU A 251 2.26 21.22 11.46
CA LEU A 251 2.17 22.17 12.58
C LEU A 251 0.78 22.12 13.26
N GLN A 252 -0.30 22.01 12.48
CA GLN A 252 -1.64 21.81 13.05
C GLN A 252 -1.77 20.52 13.86
N ILE A 253 -1.06 19.45 13.48
CA ILE A 253 -1.02 18.20 14.29
C ILE A 253 -0.36 18.48 15.63
N VAL A 254 0.76 19.21 15.65
CA VAL A 254 1.44 19.58 16.90
C VAL A 254 0.51 20.36 17.82
N ASP A 255 -0.11 21.41 17.28
CA ASP A 255 -1.04 22.27 18.02
C ASP A 255 -2.24 21.47 18.55
N GLU A 256 -2.78 20.53 17.77
CA GLU A 256 -3.95 19.76 18.18
C GLU A 256 -3.61 18.67 19.22
N VAL A 257 -2.43 18.06 19.14
CA VAL A 257 -2.00 17.01 20.08
C VAL A 257 -1.73 17.58 21.48
N ILE A 258 -1.27 18.83 21.61
CA ILE A 258 -1.02 19.43 22.92
C ILE A 258 -2.31 19.87 23.63
N ARG A 259 -3.44 19.95 22.94
CA ARG A 259 -4.72 20.37 23.54
C ARG A 259 -5.22 19.35 24.56
N THR A 260 -5.91 19.84 25.58
CA THR A 260 -6.57 19.01 26.59
C THR A 260 -7.69 18.18 25.96
N ASP A 261 -8.58 18.83 25.20
CA ASP A 261 -9.61 18.17 24.40
C ASP A 261 -9.13 18.07 22.95
N LYS A 262 -8.64 16.88 22.59
CA LYS A 262 -8.04 16.60 21.28
C LYS A 262 -9.13 16.19 20.29
N ASN A 263 -9.18 16.84 19.13
CA ASN A 263 -10.01 16.42 18.01
C ASN A 263 -9.36 15.21 17.31
N LEU A 264 -9.65 14.00 17.80
CA LEU A 264 -9.11 12.76 17.25
C LEU A 264 -9.41 12.57 15.75
N PRO A 265 -10.63 12.86 15.24
CA PRO A 265 -10.90 12.83 13.80
C PRO A 265 -10.02 13.78 12.98
N LEU A 266 -9.78 15.00 13.47
CA LEU A 266 -8.91 15.96 12.80
C LEU A 266 -7.46 15.48 12.77
N ILE A 267 -6.93 15.00 13.91
CA ILE A 267 -5.58 14.42 13.98
C ILE A 267 -5.45 13.25 13.00
N ALA A 268 -6.42 12.34 12.95
CA ALA A 268 -6.40 11.21 12.03
C ALA A 268 -6.40 11.64 10.56
N LYS A 269 -7.21 12.64 10.20
CA LYS A 269 -7.26 13.22 8.86
C LYS A 269 -5.92 13.87 8.50
N LEU A 270 -5.38 14.73 9.36
CA LEU A 270 -4.09 15.40 9.12
C LEU A 270 -2.95 14.39 9.01
N MET A 271 -2.90 13.39 9.89
CA MET A 271 -1.92 12.31 9.85
C MET A 271 -2.00 11.50 8.54
N GLN A 272 -3.21 11.31 7.98
CA GLN A 272 -3.41 10.65 6.69
C GLN A 272 -2.86 11.50 5.55
N THR A 273 -3.27 12.77 5.46
CA THR A 273 -2.83 13.67 4.38
C THR A 273 -1.32 13.88 4.38
N THR A 274 -0.71 13.94 5.56
CA THR A 274 0.73 14.19 5.74
C THR A 274 1.59 12.93 5.69
N PHE A 275 1.01 11.75 5.46
CA PHE A 275 1.74 10.48 5.49
C PHE A 275 2.95 10.45 4.56
N SER A 276 2.82 10.98 3.35
CA SER A 276 3.92 11.04 2.38
C SER A 276 5.10 11.88 2.84
N LEU A 277 4.85 13.00 3.53
CA LEU A 277 5.91 13.85 4.09
C LEU A 277 6.64 13.11 5.21
N ARG A 278 5.89 12.61 6.20
CA ARG A 278 6.45 11.87 7.33
C ARG A 278 7.23 10.64 6.90
N ARG A 279 6.70 9.86 5.94
CA ARG A 279 7.38 8.67 5.44
C ARG A 279 8.67 9.02 4.72
N LYS A 280 8.71 10.13 3.98
CA LYS A 280 9.92 10.65 3.35
C LYS A 280 10.98 11.01 4.40
N GLU A 281 10.61 11.71 5.47
CA GLU A 281 11.53 12.08 6.56
C GLU A 281 12.13 10.81 7.22
N VAL A 282 11.30 9.83 7.56
CA VAL A 282 11.74 8.56 8.19
C VAL A 282 12.73 7.77 7.30
N ILE A 283 12.52 7.80 5.98
CA ILE A 283 13.27 6.98 5.03
C ILE A 283 14.53 7.66 4.51
N ASN A 284 14.52 8.99 4.34
CA ASN A 284 15.60 9.73 3.69
C ASN A 284 16.48 10.53 4.65
N ASP A 285 15.92 11.04 5.75
CA ASP A 285 16.61 12.08 6.54
C ASP A 285 17.42 11.50 7.70
N ASP A 286 17.36 10.16 7.91
CA ASP A 286 18.08 9.40 8.96
C ASP A 286 18.09 10.10 10.34
N LEU A 287 16.95 10.70 10.70
CA LEU A 287 16.76 11.42 11.96
C LEU A 287 16.71 10.46 13.16
N PRO A 288 17.24 10.85 14.34
CA PRO A 288 17.02 10.14 15.59
C PRO A 288 15.53 10.03 15.92
N VAL A 289 15.14 8.96 16.62
CA VAL A 289 13.73 8.70 16.97
C VAL A 289 13.15 9.83 17.83
N GLY A 290 13.94 10.41 18.74
CA GLY A 290 13.52 11.56 19.55
C GLY A 290 13.04 12.72 18.69
N GLU A 291 13.82 13.11 17.67
CA GLU A 291 13.48 14.20 16.75
C GLU A 291 12.24 13.88 15.90
N ILE A 292 12.10 12.64 15.44
CA ILE A 292 10.90 12.22 14.69
C ILE A 292 9.65 12.32 15.58
N LEU A 293 9.75 11.89 16.84
CA LEU A 293 8.63 11.93 17.79
C LEU A 293 8.29 13.35 18.25
N GLU A 294 9.25 14.28 18.25
CA GLU A 294 9.00 15.70 18.47
C GLU A 294 8.31 16.35 17.27
N ARG A 295 8.74 16.02 16.04
CA ARG A 295 8.13 16.51 14.80
C ARG A 295 6.72 15.95 14.59
N TRP A 296 6.48 14.71 14.99
CA TRP A 296 5.23 13.96 14.82
C TRP A 296 4.71 13.43 16.16
N PRO A 297 4.25 14.31 17.07
CA PRO A 297 3.85 13.92 18.43
C PRO A 297 2.66 12.97 18.46
N ALA A 298 1.84 12.97 17.41
CA ALA A 298 0.76 12.00 17.22
C ALA A 298 1.27 10.54 17.16
N LEU A 299 2.53 10.28 16.81
CA LEU A 299 3.12 8.92 16.87
C LEU A 299 3.33 8.40 18.29
N LYS A 300 3.03 9.19 19.33
CA LYS A 300 2.91 8.75 20.72
C LYS A 300 1.50 8.31 21.09
N MET A 301 0.54 8.38 20.15
CA MET A 301 -0.84 7.95 20.35
C MET A 301 -1.05 6.56 19.74
N GLU A 302 -1.58 5.61 20.52
CA GLU A 302 -1.85 4.23 20.08
C GLU A 302 -2.64 4.17 18.76
N SER A 303 -3.70 4.98 18.63
CA SER A 303 -4.55 5.00 17.44
C SER A 303 -3.79 5.40 16.18
N GLN A 304 -2.84 6.34 16.30
CA GLN A 304 -2.04 6.80 15.18
C GLN A 304 -0.86 5.87 14.87
N ILE A 305 -0.29 5.18 15.86
CA ILE A 305 0.68 4.10 15.63
C ILE A 305 0.04 2.98 14.80
N CYS A 306 -1.17 2.56 15.18
CA CYS A 306 -1.93 1.54 14.44
C CYS A 306 -2.27 2.01 13.02
N ALA A 307 -2.73 3.27 12.87
CA ALA A 307 -3.05 3.84 11.57
C ALA A 307 -1.80 3.96 10.68
N GLU A 308 -0.66 4.33 11.25
CA GLU A 308 0.59 4.45 10.50
C GLU A 308 1.07 3.10 9.98
N PHE A 309 1.03 2.08 10.83
CA PHE A 309 1.34 0.72 10.42
C PHE A 309 0.39 0.23 9.32
N HIS A 310 -0.90 0.55 9.43
CA HIS A 310 -1.88 0.27 8.39
C HIS A 310 -1.58 1.00 7.07
N ARG A 311 -1.22 2.29 7.10
CA ARG A 311 -0.82 3.02 5.88
C ARG A 311 0.37 2.38 5.18
N ILE A 312 1.30 1.80 5.94
CA ILE A 312 2.51 1.19 5.39
C ILE A 312 2.22 -0.20 4.80
N THR A 313 1.39 -1.02 5.47
CA THR A 313 1.28 -2.47 5.21
C THR A 313 -0.12 -2.94 4.78
N ASN A 314 -1.10 -2.05 4.87
CA ASN A 314 -2.53 -2.28 4.65
C ASN A 314 -3.12 -3.41 5.50
N ILE A 315 -2.60 -3.63 6.71
CA ILE A 315 -3.18 -4.60 7.66
C ILE A 315 -3.59 -3.90 8.95
N ASN A 316 -4.70 -4.37 9.53
CA ASN A 316 -5.11 -3.94 10.85
C ASN A 316 -4.21 -4.64 11.88
N LEU A 317 -3.30 -3.86 12.47
CA LEU A 317 -2.24 -4.34 13.35
C LEU A 317 -2.76 -5.25 14.46
N LYS A 318 -3.62 -4.72 15.34
CA LYS A 318 -4.07 -5.44 16.53
C LYS A 318 -4.93 -6.63 16.16
N ASN A 319 -5.90 -6.45 15.27
CA ASN A 319 -6.81 -7.53 14.89
C ASN A 319 -6.04 -8.72 14.30
N HIS A 320 -5.11 -8.45 13.38
CA HIS A 320 -4.32 -9.50 12.75
C HIS A 320 -3.32 -10.14 13.71
N PHE A 321 -2.60 -9.33 14.48
CA PHE A 321 -1.62 -9.85 15.44
C PHE A 321 -2.27 -10.78 16.46
N TYR A 322 -3.38 -10.35 17.08
CA TYR A 322 -4.08 -11.15 18.08
C TYR A 322 -4.77 -12.38 17.47
N SER A 323 -5.38 -12.26 16.28
CA SER A 323 -5.98 -13.43 15.63
C SER A 323 -4.95 -14.52 15.31
N GLU A 324 -3.78 -14.12 14.82
CA GLU A 324 -2.70 -15.06 14.49
C GLU A 324 -2.02 -15.61 15.75
N LEU A 325 -1.93 -14.80 16.80
CA LEU A 325 -1.43 -15.24 18.09
C LEU A 325 -2.38 -16.30 18.68
N ASP A 326 -3.68 -16.02 18.76
CA ASP A 326 -4.69 -16.94 19.29
C ASP A 326 -4.71 -18.26 18.52
N ARG A 327 -4.57 -18.20 17.19
CA ARG A 327 -4.46 -19.37 16.33
C ARG A 327 -3.26 -20.26 16.70
N HIS A 328 -2.14 -19.68 17.09
CA HIS A 328 -0.90 -20.39 17.35
C HIS A 328 -0.62 -20.70 18.83
N VAL A 329 -1.22 -19.97 19.76
CA VAL A 329 -1.00 -20.09 21.21
C VAL A 329 -1.17 -21.54 21.72
N PRO A 330 -2.21 -22.30 21.37
CA PRO A 330 -2.36 -23.68 21.85
C PRO A 330 -1.18 -24.57 21.45
N ARG A 331 -0.71 -24.43 20.21
CA ARG A 331 0.42 -25.21 19.69
C ARG A 331 1.75 -24.76 20.31
N LEU A 332 1.96 -23.45 20.46
CA LEU A 332 3.12 -22.89 21.16
C LEU A 332 3.20 -23.38 22.61
N GLN A 333 2.09 -23.39 23.33
CA GLN A 333 2.02 -23.92 24.70
C GLN A 333 2.33 -25.41 24.74
N SER A 334 1.80 -26.21 23.82
CA SER A 334 2.10 -27.64 23.72
C SER A 334 3.58 -27.89 23.45
N LEU A 335 4.17 -27.20 22.46
CA LEU A 335 5.60 -27.30 22.14
C LEU A 335 6.48 -26.87 23.31
N PHE A 336 6.11 -25.79 23.99
CA PHE A 336 6.79 -25.31 25.19
C PHE A 336 6.78 -26.38 26.28
N ARG A 337 5.60 -26.94 26.62
CA ARG A 337 5.45 -28.02 27.63
C ARG A 337 6.24 -29.28 27.26
N LYS A 338 6.22 -29.71 25.99
CA LYS A 338 6.99 -30.87 25.51
C LYS A 338 8.49 -30.64 25.64
N LYS A 339 8.97 -29.44 25.27
CA LYS A 339 10.39 -29.08 25.39
C LYS A 339 10.82 -29.04 26.85
N ALA A 340 10.03 -28.39 27.68
CA ALA A 340 10.15 -28.34 29.14
C ALA A 340 10.28 -29.74 29.78
N ALA A 341 9.40 -30.67 29.42
CA ALA A 341 9.40 -32.03 29.93
C ALA A 341 10.65 -32.82 29.51
N ARG A 342 11.14 -32.60 28.28
CA ARG A 342 12.35 -33.28 27.76
C ARG A 342 13.65 -32.76 28.36
N THR A 343 13.73 -31.46 28.63
CA THR A 343 14.95 -30.86 29.17
C THR A 343 15.02 -30.94 30.69
N GLY A 344 13.90 -31.14 31.40
CA GLY A 344 13.85 -31.07 32.88
C GLY A 344 14.10 -29.66 33.43
N LYS A 345 14.18 -28.67 32.54
CA LYS A 345 14.70 -27.31 32.80
C LYS A 345 13.59 -26.26 32.83
N VAL A 346 12.37 -26.62 33.23
CA VAL A 346 11.29 -25.62 33.38
C VAL A 346 11.72 -24.56 34.39
N SER A 347 12.24 -24.99 35.55
CA SER A 347 12.81 -24.06 36.52
C SER A 347 14.00 -23.36 35.89
N GLU A 348 14.96 -24.04 35.28
CA GLU A 348 16.15 -23.38 34.72
C GLU A 348 15.84 -22.34 33.61
N VAL A 349 14.78 -22.52 32.82
CA VAL A 349 14.32 -21.56 31.80
C VAL A 349 13.57 -20.39 32.43
N LEU A 350 12.73 -20.66 33.44
CA LEU A 350 12.10 -19.61 34.25
C LEU A 350 13.15 -18.85 35.07
N ASP A 351 14.13 -19.53 35.66
CA ASP A 351 15.29 -19.01 36.38
C ASP A 351 16.23 -18.25 35.44
N GLN A 352 16.39 -18.65 34.19
CA GLN A 352 17.08 -17.83 33.18
C GLN A 352 16.26 -16.59 32.83
N LEU A 353 14.94 -16.70 32.75
CA LEU A 353 14.03 -15.56 32.59
C LEU A 353 14.11 -14.63 33.81
N PHE A 354 14.23 -15.14 35.04
CA PHE A 354 14.40 -14.33 36.24
C PHE A 354 15.82 -13.72 36.34
N ASN A 355 16.87 -14.52 36.13
CA ASN A 355 18.28 -14.06 36.20
C ASN A 355 18.67 -13.05 35.12
N THR A 356 18.10 -13.14 33.91
CA THR A 356 18.31 -12.12 32.87
C THR A 356 17.66 -10.78 33.22
N TYR A 357 16.65 -10.80 34.09
CA TYR A 357 15.92 -9.62 34.53
C TYR A 357 16.49 -9.02 35.83
N ASP A 358 16.93 -9.82 36.81
CA ASP A 358 17.58 -9.31 38.04
C ASP A 358 18.85 -8.50 37.74
N ARG A 359 19.56 -8.83 36.66
CA ARG A 359 20.70 -8.06 36.16
C ARG A 359 20.32 -6.67 35.61
N GLN A 360 19.04 -6.40 35.35
CA GLN A 360 18.53 -5.13 34.81
C GLN A 360 17.94 -4.19 35.90
N VAL A 361 17.89 -4.61 37.17
CA VAL A 361 17.23 -3.84 38.25
C VAL A 361 18.14 -2.79 38.92
N ASN A 362 19.44 -2.76 38.64
CA ASN A 362 20.32 -1.71 39.17
C ASN A 362 20.37 -0.52 38.21
N GLU A 363 19.58 0.52 38.53
CA GLU A 363 19.56 1.86 37.89
C GLU A 363 19.51 1.84 36.34
N LEU A 364 18.30 1.65 35.78
CA LEU A 364 18.09 1.71 34.33
C LEU A 364 18.31 3.13 33.78
N GLN A 365 19.54 3.44 33.34
CA GLN A 365 19.78 4.50 32.35
C GLN A 365 19.15 4.06 31.03
N ILE A 366 17.96 4.58 30.74
CA ILE A 366 17.25 4.32 29.48
C ILE A 366 17.98 4.89 28.26
N ASP A 367 18.86 5.87 28.46
CA ASP A 367 19.57 6.64 27.42
C ASP A 367 20.31 5.78 26.39
N ASN A 368 20.71 4.55 26.76
CA ASN A 368 21.44 3.62 25.89
C ASN A 368 20.57 2.47 25.35
N ILE A 369 19.25 2.47 25.59
CA ILE A 369 18.35 1.41 25.10
C ILE A 369 17.89 1.78 23.68
N PRO A 370 18.31 1.04 22.63
CA PRO A 370 17.90 1.34 21.26
C PRO A 370 16.40 1.09 21.07
N VAL A 371 15.88 0.00 21.63
CA VAL A 371 14.47 -0.41 21.53
C VAL A 371 14.18 -1.35 22.71
N GLY A 372 13.12 -1.12 23.49
CA GLY A 372 12.78 -1.95 24.65
C GLY A 372 11.39 -1.72 25.23
N LEU A 373 11.04 -2.56 26.21
CA LEU A 373 9.85 -2.43 27.05
C LEU A 373 10.30 -2.24 28.50
N LEU A 374 9.81 -1.18 29.15
CA LEU A 374 10.06 -0.87 30.55
C LEU A 374 8.85 -1.28 31.38
N LEU A 375 9.02 -2.26 32.27
CA LEU A 375 7.97 -2.68 33.20
C LEU A 375 7.97 -1.75 34.42
N ILE A 376 6.81 -1.17 34.73
CA ILE A 376 6.62 -0.22 35.82
C ILE A 376 5.72 -0.88 36.87
N SER A 377 6.20 -0.97 38.12
CA SER A 377 5.48 -1.57 39.25
C SER A 377 5.66 -0.74 40.51
N ALA A 378 4.58 -0.49 41.25
CA ALA A 378 4.60 0.26 42.52
C ALA A 378 5.19 -0.52 43.71
N THR A 379 5.34 -1.85 43.61
CA THR A 379 5.87 -2.69 44.70
C THR A 379 6.95 -3.64 44.19
N SER A 380 8.04 -3.78 44.95
CA SER A 380 9.19 -4.64 44.64
C SER A 380 8.93 -6.09 45.11
N THR A 381 7.89 -6.72 44.58
CA THR A 381 7.65 -8.17 44.82
C THR A 381 7.88 -8.96 43.54
N ASP A 382 8.42 -10.18 43.65
CA ASP A 382 8.66 -11.06 42.49
C ASP A 382 7.40 -11.33 41.65
N ALA A 383 6.20 -11.21 42.25
CA ALA A 383 4.93 -11.36 41.55
C ALA A 383 4.57 -10.16 40.65
N ALA A 384 5.06 -8.95 40.97
CA ALA A 384 4.82 -7.74 40.18
C ALA A 384 5.48 -7.81 38.79
N VAL A 385 6.47 -8.70 38.61
CA VAL A 385 7.14 -8.98 37.34
C VAL A 385 6.18 -9.58 36.31
N PHE A 386 5.21 -10.38 36.76
CA PHE A 386 4.21 -11.01 35.88
C PHE A 386 2.97 -10.17 35.67
N CYS A 387 2.75 -9.17 36.52
CA CYS A 387 1.60 -8.28 36.50
C CYS A 387 2.07 -6.85 36.78
N PRO A 388 2.85 -6.24 35.86
CA PRO A 388 3.25 -4.86 36.01
C PRO A 388 2.01 -3.96 36.02
N GLU A 389 2.09 -2.82 36.72
CA GLU A 389 1.01 -1.83 36.71
C GLU A 389 0.88 -1.21 35.31
N LYS A 390 2.03 -0.96 34.68
CA LYS A 390 2.14 -0.45 33.32
C LYS A 390 3.40 -0.97 32.62
N VAL A 391 3.37 -1.03 31.30
CA VAL A 391 4.51 -1.35 30.44
C VAL A 391 4.71 -0.20 29.46
N ALA A 392 5.84 0.48 29.55
CA ALA A 392 6.19 1.59 28.66
C ALA A 392 7.04 1.12 27.49
N VAL A 393 6.74 1.63 26.29
CA VAL A 393 7.53 1.41 25.09
C VAL A 393 8.66 2.44 25.03
N VAL A 394 9.91 1.99 24.90
CA VAL A 394 11.10 2.84 24.85
C VAL A 394 11.84 2.66 23.53
N LEU A 395 12.16 3.76 22.84
CA LEU A 395 12.94 3.78 21.60
C LEU A 395 14.04 4.83 21.70
N GLU A 396 15.30 4.44 21.48
CA GLU A 396 16.48 5.31 21.56
C GLU A 396 16.45 6.20 22.82
N GLY A 397 16.20 5.60 23.98
CA GLY A 397 16.06 6.31 25.26
C GLY A 397 14.78 7.14 25.46
N ASN A 398 13.88 7.22 24.48
CA ASN A 398 12.64 7.96 24.58
C ASN A 398 11.47 7.06 25.00
N THR A 399 10.78 7.42 26.08
CA THR A 399 9.49 6.79 26.42
C THR A 399 8.41 7.30 25.46
N VAL A 400 7.79 6.38 24.71
CA VAL A 400 6.86 6.72 23.62
C VAL A 400 5.42 6.67 24.10
N VAL A 401 4.99 5.54 24.68
CA VAL A 401 3.60 5.26 25.08
C VAL A 401 3.57 4.14 26.12
N ASP A 402 2.60 4.18 27.06
CA ASP A 402 2.39 3.19 28.11
C ASP A 402 1.12 2.34 27.89
N PHE A 403 1.17 1.08 28.33
CA PHE A 403 0.06 0.14 28.24
C PHE A 403 -0.14 -0.64 29.54
N PRO A 404 -1.37 -1.08 29.85
CA PRO A 404 -1.63 -1.92 31.01
C PRO A 404 -1.12 -3.36 30.83
N THR A 405 -0.93 -3.81 29.58
CA THR A 405 -0.50 -5.18 29.30
C THR A 405 0.80 -5.22 28.52
N PHE A 406 1.62 -6.23 28.79
CA PHE A 406 2.84 -6.50 28.02
C PHE A 406 2.52 -6.75 26.54
N SER A 407 1.44 -7.48 26.25
CA SER A 407 1.03 -7.81 24.88
C SER A 407 0.76 -6.55 24.05
N ASP A 408 0.01 -5.59 24.59
CA ASP A 408 -0.29 -4.32 23.92
C ASP A 408 0.97 -3.48 23.71
N ALA A 409 1.84 -3.40 24.72
CA ALA A 409 3.12 -2.69 24.60
C ALA A 409 4.03 -3.35 23.54
N PHE A 410 4.08 -4.68 23.52
CA PHE A 410 4.89 -5.43 22.57
C PHE A 410 4.42 -5.23 21.13
N VAL A 411 3.11 -5.30 20.86
CA VAL A 411 2.58 -5.10 19.50
C VAL A 411 2.79 -3.65 19.04
N MET A 412 2.70 -2.66 19.93
CA MET A 412 3.05 -1.28 19.58
C MET A 412 4.54 -1.09 19.33
N LEU A 413 5.40 -1.73 20.14
CA LEU A 413 6.84 -1.73 19.92
C LEU A 413 7.19 -2.29 18.54
N PHE A 414 6.60 -3.42 18.17
CA PHE A 414 6.76 -4.01 16.83
C PHE A 414 6.34 -3.02 15.73
N ALA A 415 5.18 -2.38 15.87
CA ALA A 415 4.66 -1.45 14.89
C ALA A 415 5.53 -0.19 14.75
N LEU A 416 6.06 0.34 15.85
CA LEU A 416 6.96 1.48 15.85
C LEU A 416 8.31 1.14 15.20
N ILE A 417 8.93 0.01 15.55
CA ILE A 417 10.17 -0.46 14.89
C ILE A 417 9.94 -0.58 13.38
N TYR A 418 8.81 -1.16 12.97
CA TYR A 418 8.50 -1.34 11.57
C TYR A 418 8.21 0.01 10.87
N GLY A 419 7.38 0.85 11.50
CA GLY A 419 6.93 2.13 10.97
C GLY A 419 8.03 3.16 10.83
N LEU A 420 8.95 3.21 11.80
CA LEU A 420 10.10 4.10 11.83
C LEU A 420 11.33 3.50 11.11
N HIS A 421 11.18 2.33 10.49
CA HIS A 421 12.25 1.63 9.78
C HIS A 421 13.51 1.39 10.66
N LEU A 422 13.30 1.06 11.93
CA LEU A 422 14.38 0.77 12.87
C LEU A 422 14.89 -0.67 12.71
N SER A 423 16.12 -0.89 13.13
CA SER A 423 16.71 -2.23 13.18
C SER A 423 16.16 -3.02 14.36
N TYR A 424 15.85 -4.31 14.15
CA TYR A 424 15.50 -5.19 15.27
C TYR A 424 16.69 -5.41 16.21
N PRO A 425 16.44 -5.51 17.54
CA PRO A 425 17.47 -5.90 18.49
C PRO A 425 18.12 -7.23 18.10
N LYS A 426 19.46 -7.27 18.08
CA LYS A 426 20.24 -8.43 17.60
C LYS A 426 19.90 -9.71 18.38
N ASP A 427 19.74 -9.60 19.68
CA ASP A 427 19.45 -10.74 20.57
C ASP A 427 18.03 -11.30 20.37
N LEU A 428 17.10 -10.45 19.91
CA LEU A 428 15.72 -10.84 19.61
C LEU A 428 15.47 -11.00 18.11
N ALA A 429 16.53 -11.08 17.30
CA ALA A 429 16.41 -11.10 15.84
C ALA A 429 15.73 -12.36 15.29
N ASN A 430 15.56 -13.43 16.07
CA ASN A 430 14.72 -14.58 15.68
C ASN A 430 13.25 -14.35 16.05
N THR A 431 12.99 -13.71 17.19
CA THR A 431 11.64 -13.37 17.66
C THR A 431 10.97 -12.41 16.70
N PHE A 432 11.65 -11.32 16.35
CA PHE A 432 11.11 -10.34 15.41
C PHE A 432 11.00 -10.90 13.98
N ASP A 433 11.92 -11.76 13.54
CA ASP A 433 11.83 -12.46 12.24
C ASP A 433 10.63 -13.41 12.21
N PHE A 434 10.36 -14.12 13.30
CA PHE A 434 9.16 -14.95 13.46
C PHE A 434 7.88 -14.11 13.41
N ILE A 435 7.81 -13.03 14.19
CA ILE A 435 6.61 -12.19 14.26
C ILE A 435 6.35 -11.51 12.91
N GLN A 436 7.37 -10.92 12.29
CA GLN A 436 7.22 -10.24 11.01
C GLN A 436 6.77 -11.21 9.90
N LYS A 437 7.44 -12.36 9.76
CA LYS A 437 7.27 -13.24 8.58
C LYS A 437 6.25 -14.35 8.77
N VAL A 438 6.11 -14.86 10.00
CA VAL A 438 5.23 -15.99 10.30
C VAL A 438 3.91 -15.50 10.87
N LEU A 439 3.95 -14.61 11.87
CA LEU A 439 2.73 -14.14 12.53
C LEU A 439 2.01 -13.06 11.71
N MET A 440 2.74 -12.07 11.19
CA MET A 440 2.16 -10.91 10.49
C MET A 440 2.11 -11.05 8.97
N GLY A 441 2.75 -12.08 8.41
CA GLY A 441 2.81 -12.34 6.97
C GLY A 441 3.39 -11.17 6.15
N LEU A 442 4.33 -10.40 6.71
CA LEU A 442 4.87 -9.20 6.06
C LEU A 442 6.04 -9.47 5.10
N GLU A 443 6.61 -10.66 5.09
CA GLU A 443 7.74 -10.97 4.22
C GLU A 443 7.83 -12.46 3.92
N ASP A 444 7.75 -12.85 2.64
CA ASP A 444 8.01 -14.21 2.16
C ASP A 444 9.51 -14.50 1.94
N GLY A 445 10.36 -13.82 2.70
CA GLY A 445 11.80 -14.00 2.65
C GLY A 445 12.23 -15.33 3.24
N LYS A 446 13.46 -15.77 2.91
CA LYS A 446 14.05 -16.96 3.55
C LYS A 446 14.05 -16.78 5.07
N LEU A 447 13.43 -17.73 5.77
CA LEU A 447 13.43 -17.78 7.24
C LEU A 447 14.79 -18.27 7.74
N LYS A 448 15.23 -17.74 8.87
CA LYS A 448 16.38 -18.29 9.59
C LYS A 448 16.07 -19.74 10.00
N PRO A 449 17.05 -20.66 10.03
CA PRO A 449 16.80 -22.08 10.31
C PRO A 449 15.98 -22.34 11.59
N ARG A 450 16.25 -21.59 12.67
CA ARG A 450 15.49 -21.70 13.94
C ARG A 450 14.02 -21.29 13.79
N VAL A 451 13.77 -20.21 13.05
CA VAL A 451 12.41 -19.69 12.80
C VAL A 451 11.64 -20.63 11.87
N LEU A 452 12.31 -21.16 10.85
CA LEU A 452 11.72 -22.15 9.94
C LEU A 452 11.34 -23.43 10.68
N SER A 453 12.22 -23.94 11.56
CA SER A 453 11.92 -25.11 12.38
C SER A 453 10.67 -24.88 13.23
N LEU A 454 10.60 -23.75 13.93
CA LEU A 454 9.43 -23.41 14.74
C LEU A 454 8.16 -23.27 13.89
N LYS A 455 8.23 -22.61 12.73
CA LYS A 455 7.10 -22.51 11.79
C LYS A 455 6.60 -23.90 11.38
N ASN A 456 7.51 -24.82 11.04
CA ASN A 456 7.15 -26.17 10.64
C ASN A 456 6.50 -26.94 11.81
N ASP A 457 7.02 -26.80 13.02
CA ASP A 457 6.43 -27.42 14.22
C ASP A 457 5.03 -26.86 14.52
N LEU A 458 4.79 -25.57 14.24
CA LEU A 458 3.49 -24.93 14.39
C LEU A 458 2.47 -25.39 13.35
N LEU A 459 2.92 -25.66 12.12
CA LEU A 459 2.07 -26.09 11.00
C LEU A 459 1.91 -27.61 10.92
N SER A 460 2.76 -28.38 11.62
CA SER A 460 2.60 -29.83 11.74
C SER A 460 1.26 -30.15 12.41
N THR A 461 0.35 -30.74 11.65
CA THR A 461 -0.82 -31.44 12.19
C THR A 461 -0.31 -32.64 12.98
N GLU A 462 -0.76 -32.77 14.23
CA GLU A 462 -0.56 -34.02 14.99
C GLU A 462 -1.42 -35.15 14.44
#